data_AF-A0A938NY38-F1
#
_entry.id   AF-A0A938NY38-F1
#
_cell.length_a   1.000
_cell.length_b   1.000
_cell.length_c   1.000
_cell.angle_alpha   90.00
_cell.angle_beta   90.00
_cell.angle_gamma   90.00
#
_symmetry.space_group_name_H-M   'P 1'
#
loop_
_entity.id
_entity.type
_entity.pdbx_description
1 polymer ?
#
loop_
_entity_poly.entity_id
_entity_poly.type
_entity_poly.pdbx_seq_one_letter_code
_entity_poly.pdbx_strand_id
1 'polypeptide(L)'
;MKHERRHRIAQEVLDWVYHHCFKEKRDCSVYPVSFETLSGSIRESLRLVVQPVPQLDISKITGVLGRLQLPFESGTMDRYWALAGFLYAYQGGGIIFIEETDPEERRKFSLAHELGHFINDYYRPVYLKYESSSTIPLFQEEGTVQSRQVVSARCTKRDIFGGDEPEFVATSSKENMQLLAQLLREQKEKFKEIKANYFAAELLMPMEECKRIEHECEGKSRGELTAALTKRFGVSRSAAAIRVEELKLGVVEERLL
;
A
#
# COMPACT_ATOMS: atom_id res chain seq x y z
N MET A 1 4.76 7.53 18.09
CA MET A 1 3.29 7.60 18.25
C MET A 1 2.49 7.64 16.94
N LYS A 2 2.64 8.62 16.03
CA LYS A 2 1.81 8.65 14.80
C LYS A 2 2.06 7.49 13.82
N HIS A 3 3.33 7.14 13.56
CA HIS A 3 3.70 6.05 12.63
C HIS A 3 3.34 4.67 13.17
N GLU A 4 3.78 4.35 14.38
CA GLU A 4 3.47 3.07 15.05
C GLU A 4 1.97 2.75 15.10
N ARG A 5 1.12 3.76 15.34
CA ARG A 5 -0.34 3.58 15.28
C ARG A 5 -0.84 3.21 13.89
N ARG A 6 -0.27 3.78 12.82
CA ARG A 6 -0.64 3.45 11.44
C ARG A 6 -0.17 2.04 11.07
N HIS A 7 1.03 1.65 11.51
CA HIS A 7 1.54 0.29 11.37
C HIS A 7 0.67 -0.74 12.09
N ARG A 8 0.21 -0.43 13.31
CA ARG A 8 -0.73 -1.29 14.02
C ARG A 8 -2.05 -1.47 13.26
N ILE A 9 -2.62 -0.37 12.74
CA ILE A 9 -3.84 -0.44 11.92
C ILE A 9 -3.60 -1.28 10.65
N ALA A 10 -2.47 -1.09 9.97
CA ALA A 10 -2.12 -1.88 8.80
C ALA A 10 -1.96 -3.38 9.16
N GLN A 11 -1.38 -3.68 10.31
CA GLN A 11 -1.25 -5.04 10.83
C GLN A 11 -2.62 -5.67 11.14
N GLU A 12 -3.54 -4.93 11.76
CA GLU A 12 -4.91 -5.41 12.01
C GLU A 12 -5.64 -5.76 10.71
N VAL A 13 -5.47 -4.93 9.67
CA VAL A 13 -6.01 -5.23 8.33
C VAL A 13 -5.36 -6.48 7.74
N LEU A 14 -4.03 -6.63 7.88
CA LEU A 14 -3.33 -7.82 7.40
C LEU A 14 -3.74 -9.09 8.13
N ASP A 15 -3.87 -9.05 9.45
CA ASP A 15 -4.33 -10.17 10.25
C ASP A 15 -5.74 -10.59 9.81
N TRP A 16 -6.60 -9.63 9.51
CA TRP A 16 -7.90 -9.89 8.91
C TRP A 16 -7.77 -10.58 7.53
N VAL A 17 -6.91 -10.09 6.63
CA VAL A 17 -6.67 -10.72 5.31
C VAL A 17 -6.12 -12.14 5.49
N TYR A 18 -5.16 -12.35 6.39
CA TYR A 18 -4.61 -13.67 6.70
C TYR A 18 -5.66 -14.61 7.25
N HIS A 19 -6.59 -14.13 8.08
CA HIS A 19 -7.63 -14.96 8.65
C HIS A 19 -8.74 -15.32 7.64
N HIS A 20 -9.15 -14.37 6.80
CA HIS A 20 -10.35 -14.52 5.96
C HIS A 20 -10.06 -14.88 4.51
N CYS A 21 -8.89 -14.51 3.99
CA CYS A 21 -8.53 -14.73 2.60
C CYS A 21 -7.56 -15.90 2.47
N PHE A 22 -6.47 -15.91 3.26
CA PHE A 22 -5.45 -16.95 3.16
C PHE A 22 -5.81 -18.18 4.01
N LYS A 23 -6.42 -19.19 3.38
CA LYS A 23 -6.95 -20.40 4.05
C LYS A 23 -5.92 -21.24 4.80
N GLU A 24 -4.63 -21.12 4.46
CA GLU A 24 -3.53 -21.68 5.25
C GLU A 24 -2.47 -20.59 5.50
N LYS A 25 -2.12 -20.36 6.77
CA LYS A 25 -1.14 -19.36 7.25
C LYS A 25 0.29 -19.46 6.67
N ARG A 26 0.56 -20.32 5.68
CA ARG A 26 1.88 -20.92 5.49
C ARG A 26 2.77 -20.31 4.41
N ASP A 27 2.25 -19.56 3.44
CA ASP A 27 3.09 -19.19 2.29
C ASP A 27 3.65 -17.75 2.37
N CYS A 28 2.88 -16.78 2.85
CA CYS A 28 3.33 -15.38 2.99
C CYS A 28 3.97 -15.04 4.36
N SER A 29 4.11 -16.02 5.25
CA SER A 29 4.75 -15.86 6.57
C SER A 29 6.23 -16.26 6.57
N VAL A 30 6.74 -16.76 5.45
CA VAL A 30 8.16 -17.09 5.25
C VAL A 30 8.83 -15.96 4.48
N TYR A 31 9.81 -15.31 5.11
CA TYR A 31 10.60 -14.25 4.49
C TYR A 31 11.93 -14.78 3.90
N PRO A 32 12.34 -14.30 2.71
CA PRO A 32 11.64 -13.32 1.88
C PRO A 32 10.41 -13.90 1.18
N VAL A 33 9.30 -13.15 1.16
CA VAL A 33 8.16 -13.50 0.30
C VAL A 33 8.58 -13.25 -1.14
N SER A 34 8.40 -14.24 -2.02
CA SER A 34 8.69 -14.10 -3.46
C SER A 34 7.51 -13.45 -4.20
N PHE A 35 7.76 -12.88 -5.38
CA PHE A 35 6.68 -12.33 -6.21
C PHE A 35 5.67 -13.41 -6.59
N GLU A 36 6.15 -14.58 -6.99
CA GLU A 36 5.34 -15.73 -7.40
C GLU A 36 4.45 -16.21 -6.25
N THR A 37 5.00 -16.32 -5.04
CA THR A 37 4.24 -16.74 -3.84
C THR A 37 3.13 -15.74 -3.53
N LEU A 38 3.45 -14.43 -3.52
CA LEU A 38 2.45 -13.40 -3.23
C LEU A 38 1.37 -13.35 -4.31
N SER A 39 1.77 -13.40 -5.59
CA SER A 39 0.86 -13.41 -6.73
C SER A 39 -0.04 -14.65 -6.75
N GLY A 40 0.50 -15.83 -6.47
CA GLY A 40 -0.27 -17.07 -6.33
C GLY A 40 -1.32 -16.95 -5.23
N SER A 41 -0.88 -16.56 -4.04
CA SER A 41 -1.75 -16.39 -2.87
C SER A 41 -2.90 -15.43 -3.16
N ILE A 42 -2.62 -14.27 -3.77
CA ILE A 42 -3.64 -13.28 -4.15
C ILE A 42 -4.66 -13.88 -5.13
N ARG A 43 -4.20 -14.57 -6.17
CA ARG A 43 -5.10 -15.16 -7.20
C ARG A 43 -5.99 -16.26 -6.65
N GLU A 44 -5.49 -17.05 -5.70
CA GLU A 44 -6.23 -18.16 -5.10
C GLU A 44 -7.23 -17.71 -4.04
N SER A 45 -6.86 -16.67 -3.29
CA SER A 45 -7.61 -16.24 -2.10
C SER A 45 -8.56 -15.07 -2.36
N LEU A 46 -8.27 -14.27 -3.39
CA LEU A 46 -9.03 -13.07 -3.75
C LEU A 46 -9.49 -13.17 -5.21
N ARG A 47 -10.56 -12.46 -5.56
CA ARG A 47 -11.01 -12.31 -6.95
C ARG A 47 -10.14 -11.32 -7.72
N LEU A 48 -8.83 -11.48 -7.61
CA LEU A 48 -7.83 -10.61 -8.19
C LEU A 48 -6.97 -11.39 -9.19
N VAL A 49 -6.81 -10.80 -10.37
CA VAL A 49 -5.83 -11.26 -11.36
C VAL A 49 -4.60 -10.38 -11.25
N VAL A 50 -3.42 -11.00 -11.19
CA VAL A 50 -2.14 -10.27 -11.28
C VAL A 50 -1.62 -10.42 -12.71
N GLN A 51 -1.45 -9.31 -13.41
CA GLN A 51 -1.06 -9.25 -14.81
C GLN A 51 0.25 -8.47 -14.96
N PRO A 52 1.41 -9.14 -15.04
CA PRO A 52 2.65 -8.50 -15.45
C PRO A 52 2.52 -7.97 -16.89
N VAL A 53 3.01 -6.74 -17.12
CA VAL A 53 3.06 -6.11 -18.45
C VAL A 53 4.39 -5.37 -18.57
N PRO A 54 5.17 -5.61 -19.64
CA PRO A 54 6.45 -4.93 -19.83
C PRO A 54 6.22 -3.51 -20.34
N GLN A 55 6.97 -2.55 -19.80
CA GLN A 55 6.84 -1.10 -20.09
C GLN A 55 5.39 -0.66 -19.88
N LEU A 56 4.87 -0.87 -18.67
CA LEU A 56 3.48 -0.64 -18.30
C LEU A 56 3.09 0.83 -18.53
N ASP A 57 2.05 1.00 -19.35
CA ASP A 57 1.45 2.27 -19.67
C ASP A 57 -0.08 2.14 -19.78
N ILE A 58 -0.76 3.29 -19.83
CA ILE A 58 -2.21 3.36 -19.92
C ILE A 58 -2.76 2.77 -21.22
N SER A 59 -2.04 2.89 -22.34
CA SER A 59 -2.49 2.34 -23.62
C SER A 59 -2.58 0.82 -23.56
N LYS A 60 -1.61 0.16 -22.92
CA LYS A 60 -1.62 -1.29 -22.70
C LYS A 60 -2.72 -1.72 -21.74
N ILE A 61 -2.91 -0.99 -20.64
CA ILE A 61 -3.99 -1.26 -19.68
C ILE A 61 -5.35 -1.16 -20.39
N THR A 62 -5.63 -0.03 -21.04
CA THR A 62 -6.90 0.18 -21.77
C THR A 62 -7.09 -0.83 -22.89
N GLY A 63 -6.01 -1.24 -23.57
CA GLY A 63 -6.03 -2.33 -24.54
C GLY A 63 -6.43 -3.68 -23.94
N VAL A 64 -5.95 -4.03 -22.75
CA VAL A 64 -6.38 -5.24 -22.03
C VAL A 64 -7.85 -5.14 -21.62
N LEU A 65 -8.25 -4.01 -21.01
CA LEU A 65 -9.62 -3.79 -20.56
C LEU A 65 -10.61 -3.83 -21.75
N GLY A 66 -10.25 -3.22 -22.87
CA GLY A 66 -11.06 -3.23 -24.10
C GLY A 66 -11.21 -4.63 -24.69
N ARG A 67 -10.14 -5.45 -24.73
CA ARG A 67 -10.24 -6.86 -25.15
C ARG A 67 -11.15 -7.69 -24.25
N LEU A 68 -11.16 -7.39 -22.95
CA LEU A 68 -12.02 -8.04 -21.97
C LEU A 68 -13.43 -7.44 -21.92
N GLN A 69 -13.73 -6.44 -22.75
CA GLN A 69 -15.00 -5.70 -22.77
C GLN A 69 -15.37 -5.10 -21.40
N LEU A 70 -14.37 -4.74 -20.62
CA LEU A 70 -14.53 -4.11 -19.31
C LEU A 70 -14.69 -2.60 -19.47
N PRO A 71 -15.62 -1.96 -18.74
CA PRO A 71 -15.84 -0.53 -18.84
C PRO A 71 -14.66 0.27 -18.30
N PHE A 72 -14.26 1.35 -18.97
CA PHE A 72 -13.28 2.32 -18.47
C PHE A 72 -13.56 3.72 -19.04
N GLU A 73 -13.27 4.78 -18.26
CA GLU A 73 -13.42 6.16 -18.69
C GLU A 73 -12.13 6.70 -19.30
N SER A 74 -12.14 6.95 -20.61
CA SER A 74 -11.03 7.57 -21.34
C SER A 74 -10.89 9.06 -20.96
N GLY A 75 -9.76 9.43 -20.35
CA GLY A 75 -9.42 10.81 -19.97
C GLY A 75 -8.94 11.00 -18.52
N THR A 76 -9.17 10.02 -17.64
CA THR A 76 -8.69 10.04 -16.24
C THR A 76 -7.23 9.58 -16.08
N MET A 77 -6.66 9.04 -17.15
CA MET A 77 -5.46 8.21 -17.11
C MET A 77 -4.18 8.89 -17.65
N ASP A 78 -4.32 9.95 -18.46
CA ASP A 78 -3.26 10.48 -19.36
C ASP A 78 -2.14 11.30 -18.70
N ARG A 79 -2.01 11.31 -17.37
CA ARG A 79 -1.05 12.19 -16.67
C ARG A 79 0.28 11.54 -16.27
N TYR A 80 0.50 10.27 -16.61
CA TYR A 80 1.67 9.54 -16.12
C TYR A 80 2.37 8.76 -17.22
N TRP A 81 3.68 8.99 -17.32
CA TRP A 81 4.60 8.19 -18.12
C TRP A 81 5.31 7.20 -17.17
N ALA A 82 5.30 5.91 -17.51
CA ALA A 82 5.87 4.79 -16.72
C ALA A 82 5.20 4.53 -15.36
N LEU A 83 4.31 3.54 -15.33
CA LEU A 83 3.65 3.05 -14.11
C LEU A 83 4.45 1.88 -13.52
N ALA A 84 4.55 1.82 -12.19
CA ALA A 84 5.10 0.64 -11.51
C ALA A 84 4.00 -0.40 -11.21
N GLY A 85 2.78 0.07 -10.98
CA GLY A 85 1.59 -0.73 -10.73
C GLY A 85 0.32 0.02 -11.11
N PHE A 86 -0.77 -0.73 -11.30
CA PHE A 86 -2.10 -0.19 -11.53
C PHE A 86 -3.18 -1.16 -11.10
N LEU A 87 -4.15 -0.70 -10.31
CA LEU A 87 -5.32 -1.48 -9.93
C LEU A 87 -6.57 -1.04 -10.71
N TYR A 88 -7.15 -2.00 -11.42
CA TYR A 88 -8.52 -1.92 -11.93
C TYR A 88 -9.43 -2.80 -11.07
N ALA A 89 -10.44 -2.22 -10.42
CA ALA A 89 -11.39 -2.98 -9.61
C ALA A 89 -12.84 -2.74 -10.05
N TYR A 90 -13.56 -3.85 -10.30
CA TYR A 90 -14.92 -3.85 -10.85
C TYR A 90 -15.72 -5.08 -10.38
N GLN A 91 -16.98 -4.88 -9.99
CA GLN A 91 -17.93 -5.92 -9.56
C GLN A 91 -17.39 -6.95 -8.53
N GLY A 92 -16.67 -6.48 -7.50
CA GLY A 92 -16.13 -7.31 -6.42
C GLY A 92 -14.88 -8.10 -6.80
N GLY A 93 -14.32 -7.88 -7.99
CA GLY A 93 -13.02 -8.40 -8.42
C GLY A 93 -12.12 -7.30 -8.97
N GLY A 94 -10.94 -7.68 -9.43
CA GLY A 94 -10.00 -6.73 -10.00
C GLY A 94 -8.84 -7.35 -10.75
N ILE A 95 -8.09 -6.49 -11.43
CA ILE A 95 -6.85 -6.79 -12.12
C ILE A 95 -5.80 -5.83 -11.59
N ILE A 96 -4.71 -6.39 -11.05
CA ILE A 96 -3.51 -5.65 -10.68
C ILE A 96 -2.51 -5.82 -11.82
N PHE A 97 -2.22 -4.73 -12.51
CA PHE A 97 -1.14 -4.67 -13.51
C PHE A 97 0.16 -4.29 -12.83
N ILE A 98 1.26 -4.95 -13.19
CA ILE A 98 2.60 -4.70 -12.62
C ILE A 98 3.61 -4.53 -13.75
N GLU A 99 4.53 -3.57 -13.61
CA GLU A 99 5.67 -3.42 -14.52
C GLU A 99 6.55 -4.67 -14.46
N GLU A 100 6.54 -5.47 -15.53
CA GLU A 100 7.24 -6.75 -15.59
C GLU A 100 8.77 -6.59 -15.54
N THR A 101 9.28 -5.49 -16.10
CA THR A 101 10.72 -5.25 -16.27
C THR A 101 11.40 -4.72 -15.02
N ASP A 102 10.64 -4.32 -13.99
CA ASP A 102 11.19 -3.88 -12.72
C ASP A 102 11.83 -5.07 -11.96
N PRO A 103 12.91 -4.84 -11.18
CA PRO A 103 13.50 -5.85 -10.31
C PRO A 103 12.45 -6.48 -9.37
N GLU A 104 12.65 -7.75 -8.99
CA GLU A 104 11.66 -8.50 -8.19
C GLU A 104 11.26 -7.78 -6.90
N GLU A 105 12.22 -7.22 -6.16
CA GLU A 105 11.95 -6.42 -4.95
C GLU A 105 10.96 -5.27 -5.19
N ARG A 106 11.01 -4.62 -6.36
CA ARG A 106 10.09 -3.55 -6.74
C ARG A 106 8.74 -4.10 -7.14
N ARG A 107 8.70 -5.16 -7.95
CA ARG A 107 7.44 -5.82 -8.35
C ARG A 107 6.64 -6.30 -7.14
N LYS A 108 7.33 -6.84 -6.13
CA LYS A 108 6.71 -7.25 -4.86
C LYS A 108 6.11 -6.07 -4.11
N PHE A 109 6.85 -4.97 -3.99
CA PHE A 109 6.35 -3.77 -3.33
C PHE A 109 5.14 -3.18 -4.07
N SER A 110 5.23 -3.02 -5.40
CA SER A 110 4.11 -2.54 -6.21
C SER A 110 2.88 -3.45 -6.09
N LEU A 111 3.05 -4.78 -6.14
CA LEU A 111 1.95 -5.72 -5.94
C LEU A 111 1.31 -5.59 -4.55
N ALA A 112 2.13 -5.50 -3.49
CA ALA A 112 1.65 -5.32 -2.13
C ALA A 112 0.91 -3.98 -1.94
N HIS A 113 1.40 -2.92 -2.58
CA HIS A 113 0.80 -1.59 -2.57
C HIS A 113 -0.56 -1.58 -3.28
N GLU A 114 -0.65 -2.13 -4.50
CA GLU A 114 -1.92 -2.22 -5.23
C GLU A 114 -2.93 -3.13 -4.51
N LEU A 115 -2.47 -4.20 -3.87
CA LEU A 115 -3.31 -4.99 -2.98
C LEU A 115 -3.84 -4.14 -1.81
N GLY A 116 -2.99 -3.28 -1.24
CA GLY A 116 -3.39 -2.32 -0.22
C GLY A 116 -4.52 -1.40 -0.68
N HIS A 117 -4.48 -0.89 -1.91
CA HIS A 117 -5.60 -0.15 -2.50
C HIS A 117 -6.85 -1.01 -2.65
N PHE A 118 -6.71 -2.24 -3.15
CA PHE A 118 -7.85 -3.13 -3.28
C PHE A 118 -8.52 -3.38 -1.93
N ILE A 119 -7.76 -3.71 -0.88
CA ILE A 119 -8.33 -4.02 0.44
C ILE A 119 -8.90 -2.75 1.10
N ASN A 120 -8.16 -1.65 1.12
CA ASN A 120 -8.53 -0.46 1.89
C ASN A 120 -9.57 0.44 1.21
N ASP A 121 -9.56 0.49 -0.12
CA ASP A 121 -10.34 1.46 -0.88
C ASP A 121 -11.47 0.81 -1.70
N TYR A 122 -11.34 -0.47 -2.07
CA TYR A 122 -12.33 -1.18 -2.90
C TYR A 122 -13.13 -2.25 -2.14
N TYR A 123 -12.45 -3.23 -1.57
CA TYR A 123 -13.04 -4.45 -1.02
C TYR A 123 -13.74 -4.22 0.33
N ARG A 124 -13.29 -3.20 1.10
CA ARG A 124 -13.84 -2.75 2.39
C ARG A 124 -14.72 -3.77 3.14
N PRO A 125 -14.13 -4.62 4.00
CA PRO A 125 -14.89 -5.15 5.12
C PRO A 125 -15.27 -3.97 6.06
N VAL A 126 -16.55 -3.83 6.34
CA VAL A 126 -17.08 -2.99 7.42
C VAL A 126 -16.46 -3.49 8.74
N TYR A 127 -15.61 -2.70 9.40
CA TYR A 127 -14.97 -3.15 10.64
C TYR A 127 -15.89 -2.97 11.86
N LEU A 128 -16.19 -4.11 12.48
CA LEU A 128 -16.14 -4.41 13.92
C LEU A 128 -16.58 -3.29 14.89
N LYS A 129 -17.80 -3.44 15.42
CA LYS A 129 -18.21 -2.91 16.73
C LYS A 129 -17.31 -3.49 17.83
N TYR A 130 -16.76 -2.66 18.74
CA TYR A 130 -17.33 -2.47 20.10
C TYR A 130 -16.57 -1.45 20.97
N GLU A 131 -17.24 -1.10 22.07
CA GLU A 131 -17.02 -0.10 23.12
C GLU A 131 -15.60 0.01 23.71
N SER A 132 -15.04 1.21 23.71
CA SER A 132 -14.79 2.01 24.92
C SER A 132 -13.90 3.21 24.58
N SER A 133 -14.49 4.38 24.81
CA SER A 133 -13.90 5.72 24.95
C SER A 133 -12.38 5.87 24.72
N SER A 134 -11.99 6.20 23.48
CA SER A 134 -10.99 7.24 23.15
C SER A 134 -10.96 7.43 21.63
N THR A 135 -11.26 8.64 21.19
CA THR A 135 -11.75 9.01 19.86
C THR A 135 -10.76 8.74 18.72
N ILE A 136 -11.17 7.91 17.76
CA ILE A 136 -10.67 7.89 16.38
C ILE A 136 -11.85 8.15 15.45
N PRO A 137 -12.10 9.38 14.97
CA PRO A 137 -13.13 9.58 13.96
C PRO A 137 -12.52 9.36 12.57
N LEU A 138 -13.08 8.43 11.79
CA LEU A 138 -13.78 8.71 10.51
C LEU A 138 -14.02 7.43 9.67
N PHE A 139 -15.05 6.67 10.04
CA PHE A 139 -15.96 6.07 9.06
C PHE A 139 -17.30 6.78 9.27
N GLN A 140 -17.73 7.61 8.32
CA GLN A 140 -19.03 8.25 8.37
C GLN A 140 -19.91 7.70 7.25
N GLU A 141 -21.15 7.45 7.63
CA GLU A 141 -22.24 6.90 6.85
C GLU A 141 -22.46 7.70 5.56
N GLU A 142 -22.55 6.99 4.44
CA GLU A 142 -23.72 7.15 3.57
C GLU A 142 -23.88 5.87 2.76
N GLY A 143 -25.11 5.39 2.77
CA GLY A 143 -25.50 4.06 2.35
C GLY A 143 -25.22 3.77 0.89
N THR A 144 -25.43 2.49 0.59
CA THR A 144 -25.29 1.82 -0.69
C THR A 144 -23.86 1.41 -1.05
N VAL A 145 -23.64 0.10 -1.01
CA VAL A 145 -22.80 -0.60 -1.97
C VAL A 145 -23.40 -0.31 -3.36
N GLN A 146 -23.24 0.91 -3.85
CA GLN A 146 -23.24 1.11 -5.29
C GLN A 146 -21.98 0.43 -5.78
N SER A 147 -22.12 -0.40 -6.81
CA SER A 147 -21.03 -0.95 -7.61
C SER A 147 -20.13 0.19 -8.11
N ARG A 148 -19.21 0.65 -7.26
CA ARG A 148 -18.27 1.71 -7.58
C ARG A 148 -17.16 1.08 -8.39
N GLN A 149 -16.96 1.57 -9.61
CA GLN A 149 -15.72 1.34 -10.31
C GLN A 149 -14.63 2.09 -9.56
N VAL A 150 -13.62 1.37 -9.06
CA VAL A 150 -12.42 2.01 -8.51
C VAL A 150 -11.31 1.76 -9.50
N VAL A 151 -10.84 2.86 -10.06
CA VAL A 151 -9.62 2.90 -10.83
C VAL A 151 -8.63 3.69 -9.98
N SER A 152 -7.74 2.99 -9.27
CA SER A 152 -6.61 3.65 -8.61
C SER A 152 -5.41 3.55 -9.52
N ALA A 153 -5.10 4.67 -10.14
CA ALA A 153 -3.95 4.85 -10.99
C ALA A 153 -3.02 5.83 -10.29
N ARG A 154 -2.08 5.37 -9.46
CA ARG A 154 -1.00 6.22 -8.92
C ARG A 154 0.09 5.46 -8.16
N CYS A 155 0.69 4.45 -8.80
CA CYS A 155 2.04 4.05 -8.38
C CYS A 155 3.05 4.50 -9.43
N THR A 156 3.52 5.76 -9.34
CA THR A 156 4.69 6.18 -10.12
C THR A 156 5.96 5.76 -9.39
N LYS A 157 7.06 5.62 -10.13
CA LYS A 157 8.38 5.34 -9.52
C LYS A 157 8.81 6.40 -8.50
N ARG A 158 8.21 7.60 -8.51
CA ARG A 158 8.50 8.68 -7.56
C ARG A 158 7.77 8.52 -6.23
N ASP A 159 6.53 8.01 -6.26
CA ASP A 159 5.69 7.86 -5.07
C ASP A 159 6.21 6.76 -4.11
N ILE A 160 7.00 5.82 -4.65
CA ILE A 160 7.64 4.73 -3.88
C ILE A 160 8.92 5.18 -3.16
N PHE A 161 9.66 6.16 -3.69
CA PHE A 161 11.04 6.47 -3.25
C PHE A 161 11.31 7.94 -2.88
N GLY A 162 10.29 8.79 -2.82
CA GLY A 162 10.34 10.09 -2.15
C GLY A 162 10.25 11.34 -3.04
N GLY A 163 9.55 12.35 -2.54
CA GLY A 163 9.50 13.71 -3.07
C GLY A 163 8.90 14.67 -2.03
N ASP A 164 9.59 15.79 -1.78
CA ASP A 164 9.27 16.78 -0.74
C ASP A 164 7.93 17.52 -0.93
N GLU A 165 7.37 17.96 0.20
CA GLU A 165 6.10 18.70 0.29
C GLU A 165 6.27 20.19 -0.08
N PRO A 166 5.35 20.80 -0.86
CA PRO A 166 5.23 22.25 -0.90
C PRO A 166 4.22 22.75 0.15
N GLU A 167 4.66 23.74 0.94
CA GLU A 167 3.78 24.56 1.79
C GLU A 167 2.91 25.48 0.91
N PHE A 168 1.62 25.59 1.24
CA PHE A 168 0.70 26.44 0.49
C PHE A 168 0.05 27.51 1.38
N VAL A 169 0.15 28.76 0.95
CA VAL A 169 -0.44 29.96 1.55
C VAL A 169 -1.82 30.23 0.93
N ALA A 170 -2.82 30.53 1.76
CA ALA A 170 -4.20 30.72 1.34
C ALA A 170 -4.57 32.20 1.08
N THR A 171 -5.38 32.46 0.06
CA THR A 171 -6.17 33.71 -0.14
C THR A 171 -7.55 33.39 -0.73
N SER A 172 -8.53 34.31 -0.57
CA SER A 172 -9.96 33.99 -0.49
C SER A 172 -10.91 34.53 -1.57
N SER A 173 -11.82 33.69 -2.10
CA SER A 173 -13.28 33.86 -2.40
C SER A 173 -13.75 32.69 -3.31
N LYS A 174 -15.05 32.43 -3.60
CA LYS A 174 -15.69 31.27 -4.34
C LYS A 174 -14.82 30.20 -5.05
N GLU A 175 -13.75 30.58 -5.74
CA GLU A 175 -12.59 29.73 -6.05
C GLU A 175 -12.17 28.87 -4.85
N ASN A 176 -12.27 29.38 -3.62
CA ASN A 176 -12.07 28.69 -2.35
C ASN A 176 -12.88 27.41 -2.20
N MET A 177 -14.12 27.32 -2.71
CA MET A 177 -14.91 26.08 -2.57
C MET A 177 -14.46 25.02 -3.57
N GLN A 178 -14.08 25.43 -4.79
CA GLN A 178 -13.50 24.51 -5.79
C GLN A 178 -12.08 24.11 -5.39
N LEU A 179 -11.28 25.05 -4.92
CA LEU A 179 -9.94 24.86 -4.37
C LEU A 179 -10.00 23.99 -3.12
N LEU A 180 -10.93 24.24 -2.19
CA LEU A 180 -11.13 23.37 -1.02
C LEU A 180 -11.58 21.97 -1.43
N ALA A 181 -12.51 21.84 -2.38
CA ALA A 181 -12.90 20.52 -2.89
C ALA A 181 -11.77 19.81 -3.64
N GLN A 182 -10.86 20.56 -4.28
CA GLN A 182 -9.65 20.03 -4.90
C GLN A 182 -8.63 19.61 -3.84
N LEU A 183 -8.32 20.47 -2.87
CA LEU A 183 -7.42 20.19 -1.76
C LEU A 183 -7.88 19.00 -0.93
N LEU A 184 -9.19 18.91 -0.64
CA LEU A 184 -9.77 17.77 0.07
C LEU A 184 -9.64 16.48 -0.74
N ARG A 185 -9.80 16.55 -2.07
CA ARG A 185 -9.57 15.41 -2.96
C ARG A 185 -8.10 14.99 -2.97
N GLU A 186 -7.19 15.95 -3.12
CA GLU A 186 -5.74 15.71 -3.10
C GLU A 186 -5.28 15.13 -1.76
N GLN A 187 -5.76 15.66 -0.64
CA GLN A 187 -5.50 15.11 0.68
C GLN A 187 -6.06 13.69 0.84
N LYS A 188 -7.26 13.43 0.30
CA LYS A 188 -7.86 12.09 0.34
C LYS A 188 -7.05 11.09 -0.49
N GLU A 189 -6.63 11.46 -1.69
CA GLU A 189 -5.77 10.60 -2.52
C GLU A 189 -4.41 10.37 -1.85
N LYS A 190 -3.77 11.43 -1.35
CA LYS A 190 -2.53 11.31 -0.57
C LYS A 190 -2.70 10.36 0.63
N PHE A 191 -3.84 10.42 1.31
CA PHE A 191 -4.12 9.52 2.42
C PHE A 191 -4.29 8.06 1.97
N LYS A 192 -4.87 7.80 0.80
CA LYS A 192 -4.95 6.44 0.23
C LYS A 192 -3.57 5.88 -0.08
N GLU A 193 -2.72 6.65 -0.76
CA GLU A 193 -1.34 6.28 -1.08
C GLU A 193 -0.55 5.95 0.19
N ILE A 194 -0.66 6.80 1.21
CA ILE A 194 -0.02 6.58 2.51
C ILE A 194 -0.49 5.26 3.15
N LYS A 195 -1.81 4.96 3.13
CA LYS A 195 -2.32 3.69 3.65
C LYS A 195 -1.81 2.48 2.86
N ALA A 196 -1.78 2.58 1.54
CA ALA A 196 -1.28 1.52 0.66
C ALA A 196 0.21 1.23 0.91
N ASN A 197 1.02 2.28 1.10
CA ASN A 197 2.42 2.15 1.50
C ASN A 197 2.59 1.46 2.85
N TYR A 198 1.82 1.85 3.87
CA TYR A 198 1.88 1.17 5.18
C TYR A 198 1.45 -0.29 5.10
N PHE A 199 0.40 -0.59 4.35
CA PHE A 199 -0.04 -1.96 4.11
C PHE A 199 1.06 -2.79 3.44
N ALA A 200 1.69 -2.26 2.39
CA ALA A 200 2.79 -2.92 1.70
C ALA A 200 4.02 -3.14 2.62
N ALA A 201 4.37 -2.13 3.42
CA ALA A 201 5.46 -2.21 4.37
C ALA A 201 5.22 -3.28 5.45
N GLU A 202 4.03 -3.35 6.03
CA GLU A 202 3.69 -4.41 7.01
C GLU A 202 3.64 -5.80 6.37
N LEU A 203 3.14 -5.92 5.15
CA LEU A 203 3.05 -7.21 4.47
C LEU A 203 4.45 -7.80 4.20
N LEU A 204 5.38 -6.96 3.74
CA LEU A 204 6.72 -7.38 3.30
C LEU A 204 7.77 -7.35 4.41
N MET A 205 7.63 -6.46 5.39
CA MET A 205 8.55 -6.28 6.51
C MET A 205 7.78 -6.04 7.81
N PRO A 206 7.08 -7.04 8.39
CA PRO A 206 6.19 -6.80 9.53
C PRO A 206 6.91 -6.18 10.73
N MET A 207 6.23 -5.27 11.41
CA MET A 207 6.79 -4.50 12.53
C MET A 207 7.39 -5.42 13.60
N GLU A 208 6.68 -6.48 13.98
CA GLU A 208 7.12 -7.40 15.02
C GLU A 208 8.38 -8.17 14.62
N GLU A 209 8.50 -8.60 13.36
CA GLU A 209 9.72 -9.24 12.85
C GLU A 209 10.90 -8.26 12.84
N CYS A 210 10.67 -7.00 12.44
CA CYS A 210 11.71 -5.98 12.45
C CYS A 210 12.24 -5.70 13.87
N LYS A 211 11.34 -5.63 14.86
CA LYS A 211 11.71 -5.46 16.28
C LYS A 211 12.48 -6.67 16.82
N ARG A 212 12.15 -7.89 16.40
CA ARG A 212 12.94 -9.09 16.78
C ARG A 212 14.36 -9.03 16.23
N ILE A 213 14.52 -8.64 14.96
CA ILE A 213 15.83 -8.50 14.32
C ILE A 213 16.65 -7.37 14.97
N GLU A 214 16.00 -6.28 15.38
CA GLU A 214 16.64 -5.21 16.15
C GLU A 214 17.25 -5.76 17.46
N HIS A 215 16.49 -6.56 18.22
CA HIS A 215 16.99 -7.17 19.45
C HIS A 215 18.16 -8.14 19.18
N GLU A 216 18.10 -8.94 18.12
CA GLU A 216 19.22 -9.80 17.69
C GLU A 216 20.45 -9.00 17.21
N CYS A 217 20.26 -7.73 16.85
CA CYS A 217 21.29 -6.80 16.42
C CYS A 217 21.66 -5.79 17.51
N GLU A 218 21.33 -6.04 18.77
CA GLU A 218 21.66 -5.15 19.88
C GLU A 218 23.17 -4.84 19.91
N GLY A 219 23.52 -3.56 20.04
CA GLY A 219 24.90 -3.07 19.98
C GLY A 219 25.47 -2.86 18.57
N LYS A 220 24.74 -3.21 17.50
CA LYS A 220 25.16 -2.94 16.11
C LYS A 220 24.70 -1.57 15.63
N SER A 221 25.36 -1.06 14.59
CA SER A 221 25.00 0.20 13.96
C SER A 221 23.67 0.11 13.20
N ARG A 222 23.01 1.26 12.99
CA ARG A 222 21.81 1.36 12.12
C ARG A 222 22.06 0.84 10.70
N GLY A 223 23.29 0.96 10.20
CA GLY A 223 23.69 0.44 8.89
C GLY A 223 23.67 -1.08 8.84
N GLU A 224 24.14 -1.75 9.90
CA GLU A 224 24.12 -3.21 10.03
C GLU A 224 22.70 -3.73 10.24
N LEU A 225 21.89 -3.05 11.04
CA LEU A 225 20.46 -3.38 11.18
C LEU A 225 19.75 -3.30 9.81
N THR A 226 19.98 -2.22 9.05
CA THR A 226 19.42 -2.06 7.70
C THR A 226 19.84 -3.22 6.79
N ALA A 227 21.11 -3.65 6.87
CA ALA A 227 21.61 -4.80 6.11
C ALA A 227 20.96 -6.12 6.55
N ALA A 228 20.72 -6.30 7.85
CA ALA A 228 20.02 -7.47 8.38
C ALA A 228 18.58 -7.54 7.87
N LEU A 229 17.82 -6.44 7.90
CA LEU A 229 16.47 -6.38 7.34
C LEU A 229 16.47 -6.64 5.82
N THR A 230 17.38 -5.99 5.09
CA THR A 230 17.57 -6.20 3.63
C THR A 230 17.73 -7.69 3.32
N LYS A 231 18.61 -8.37 4.04
CA LYS A 231 18.88 -9.80 3.86
C LYS A 231 17.69 -10.68 4.26
N ARG A 232 17.04 -10.38 5.39
CA ARG A 232 15.93 -11.20 5.93
C ARG A 232 14.68 -11.14 5.04
N PHE A 233 14.35 -9.96 4.53
CA PHE A 233 13.10 -9.71 3.81
C PHE A 233 13.26 -9.69 2.29
N GLY A 234 14.51 -9.67 1.77
CA GLY A 234 14.76 -9.65 0.33
C GLY A 234 14.16 -8.41 -0.33
N VAL A 235 14.42 -7.25 0.28
CA VAL A 235 13.97 -5.92 -0.12
C VAL A 235 15.17 -5.02 -0.44
N SER A 236 14.94 -3.87 -1.06
CA SER A 236 16.01 -2.91 -1.31
C SER A 236 16.54 -2.30 -0.01
N ARG A 237 17.83 -1.92 0.00
CA ARG A 237 18.45 -1.22 1.14
C ARG A 237 17.72 0.08 1.49
N SER A 238 17.20 0.79 0.48
CA SER A 238 16.42 2.01 0.67
C SER A 238 15.10 1.74 1.39
N ALA A 239 14.36 0.70 0.98
CA ALA A 239 13.12 0.30 1.66
C ALA A 239 13.38 -0.13 3.11
N ALA A 240 14.44 -0.91 3.36
CA ALA A 240 14.85 -1.28 4.70
C ALA A 240 15.23 -0.06 5.56
N ALA A 241 15.92 0.92 4.99
CA ALA A 241 16.31 2.14 5.71
C ALA A 241 15.09 2.99 6.12
N ILE A 242 14.13 3.16 5.20
CA ILE A 242 12.84 3.81 5.49
C ILE A 242 12.16 3.06 6.64
N ARG A 243 12.13 1.73 6.59
CA ARG A 243 11.51 0.91 7.64
C ARG A 243 12.15 1.10 9.01
N VAL A 244 13.49 1.16 9.09
CA VAL A 244 14.23 1.45 10.33
C VAL A 244 13.87 2.82 10.88
N GLU A 245 13.71 3.83 10.02
CA GLU A 245 13.33 5.18 10.42
C GLU A 245 11.88 5.25 10.90
N GLU A 246 10.93 4.70 10.14
CA GLU A 246 9.50 4.69 10.47
C GLU A 246 9.20 4.02 11.81
N LEU A 247 9.88 2.90 12.08
CA LEU A 247 9.74 2.12 13.30
C LEU A 247 10.68 2.59 14.42
N LYS A 248 11.53 3.59 14.17
CA LYS A 248 12.54 4.11 15.10
C LYS A 248 13.49 3.03 15.67
N LEU A 249 13.83 2.04 14.86
CA LEU A 249 14.71 0.95 15.30
C LEU A 249 16.16 1.43 15.44
N GLY A 250 16.91 0.81 16.34
CA GLY A 250 18.30 1.14 16.66
C GLY A 250 18.45 2.47 17.38
N VAL A 251 17.35 3.07 17.86
CA VAL A 251 17.39 4.17 18.82
C VAL A 251 17.30 3.52 20.18
N VAL A 252 18.39 3.55 20.95
CA VAL A 252 18.28 3.37 22.39
C VAL A 252 17.46 4.57 22.86
N GLU A 253 16.15 4.42 23.00
CA GLU A 253 15.43 5.33 23.88
C GLU A 253 16.15 5.17 25.22
N GLU A 254 16.87 6.21 25.65
CA GLU A 254 17.19 6.41 27.05
C GLU A 254 15.85 6.26 27.77
N ARG A 255 15.58 5.04 28.25
CA ARG A 255 14.52 4.80 29.21
C ARG A 255 14.91 5.69 30.37
N LEU A 256 14.24 6.83 30.45
CA LEU A 256 14.27 7.73 31.59
C LEU A 256 14.21 6.86 32.84
N LEU A 257 15.35 6.78 33.52
CA LEU A 257 15.50 6.24 34.86
C LEU A 257 14.62 7.04 35.82
#